data_AF-A0A8S8YDU3-F1
#
_entry.id   AF-A0A8S8YDU3-F1
#
_cell.length_a   1.000
_cell.length_b   1.000
_cell.length_c   1.000
_cell.angle_alpha   90.00
_cell.angle_beta   90.00
_cell.angle_gamma   90.00
#
_symmetry.space_group_name_H-M   'P 1'
#
loop_
_entity.id
_entity.type
_entity.pdbx_description
1 polymer ?
#
loop_
_entity_poly.entity_id
_entity_poly.type
_entity_poly.pdbx_seq_one_letter_code
_entity_poly.pdbx_strand_id
1 'polypeptide(L)'
;MPIKALACTECHMIVEVQEGNPGWWLKSNNDLKAKNKKALAILAFTTANGRAPEEAERKAWEKENKDDIEKVKVAAPRCPRCPDSQLSADWQGLTILLDPSRSEVARTLGIEAPGNYALKVRHQ
;
A
#
# COMPACT_ATOMS: atom_id res chain seq x y z
N MET A 1 -5.06 8.01 0.01
CA MET A 1 -5.49 6.64 0.39
C MET A 1 -5.24 6.54 1.89
N PRO A 2 -6.08 5.86 2.68
CA PRO A 2 -5.80 5.71 4.10
C PRO A 2 -4.51 4.91 4.26
N ILE A 3 -3.57 5.46 5.03
CA ILE A 3 -2.34 4.78 5.41
C ILE A 3 -2.58 4.21 6.81
N LYS A 4 -2.30 2.92 6.97
CA LYS A 4 -2.37 2.23 8.26
C LYS A 4 -0.97 1.92 8.73
N ALA A 5 -0.68 2.28 9.98
CA ALA A 5 0.57 1.96 10.63
C ALA A 5 0.45 0.61 11.35
N LEU A 6 1.25 -0.37 10.95
CA LEU A 6 1.36 -1.67 11.62
C LEU A 6 2.75 -1.80 12.25
N ALA A 7 2.84 -2.40 13.42
CA ALA A 7 4.12 -2.66 14.08
C ALA A 7 4.52 -4.13 13.98
N CYS A 8 5.79 -4.39 13.70
CA CYS A 8 6.37 -5.73 13.69
C CYS A 8 6.36 -6.32 15.11
N THR A 9 5.90 -7.57 15.28
CA THR A 9 5.84 -8.21 16.60
C THR A 9 7.22 -8.55 17.16
N GLU A 10 8.23 -8.69 16.30
CA GLU A 10 9.61 -9.05 16.72
C GLU A 10 10.48 -7.82 16.99
N CYS A 11 10.57 -6.89 16.05
CA CYS A 11 11.48 -5.73 16.16
C CYS A 11 10.78 -4.41 16.47
N HIS A 12 9.46 -4.41 16.63
CA HIS A 12 8.62 -3.25 16.92
C HIS A 12 8.66 -2.12 15.87
N MET A 13 9.36 -2.31 14.75
CA MET A 13 9.38 -1.35 13.66
C MET A 13 7.98 -1.14 13.10
N ILE A 14 7.59 0.13 12.95
CA ILE A 14 6.32 0.55 12.38
C ILE A 14 6.49 0.65 10.86
N VAL A 15 5.60 -0.04 10.15
CA VAL A 15 5.49 -0.06 8.70
C VAL A 15 4.18 0.62 8.31
N GLU A 16 4.28 1.59 7.40
CA GLU A 16 3.13 2.23 6.80
C GLU A 16 2.63 1.43 5.61
N VAL A 17 1.36 1.03 5.65
CA VAL A 17 0.73 0.20 4.64
C VAL A 17 -0.42 0.97 4.01
N GLN A 18 -0.52 0.92 2.69
CA GLN A 18 -1.69 1.43 1.98
C GLN A 18 -2.89 0.53 2.27
N GLU A 19 -3.88 1.05 2.98
CA GLU A 19 -5.12 0.33 3.28
C GLU A 19 -6.20 0.68 2.26
N GLY A 20 -7.03 -0.30 1.91
CA GLY A 20 -8.20 -0.12 1.05
C GLY A 20 -8.06 -0.73 -0.35
N ASN A 21 -9.01 -0.42 -1.22
CA ASN A 21 -9.02 -0.91 -2.59
C ASN A 21 -7.97 -0.13 -3.41
N PRO A 22 -6.86 -0.76 -3.85
CA PRO A 22 -5.81 -0.11 -4.63
C PRO A 22 -6.28 0.26 -6.05
N GLY A 23 -7.47 -0.19 -6.43
CA GLY A 23 -8.11 0.11 -7.69
C GLY A 23 -7.81 -0.93 -8.76
N TRP A 24 -8.02 -0.49 -9.99
CA TRP A 24 -7.89 -1.25 -11.22
C TRP A 24 -6.92 -0.51 -12.13
N TRP A 25 -6.14 -1.27 -12.88
CA TRP A 25 -5.22 -0.76 -13.88
C TRP A 25 -5.35 -1.50 -15.21
N LEU A 26 -4.71 -0.98 -16.24
CA LEU A 26 -4.50 -1.68 -17.51
C LEU A 26 -3.10 -2.28 -17.53
N LYS A 27 -2.98 -3.57 -17.88
CA LYS A 27 -1.66 -4.23 -18.00
C LYS A 27 -0.84 -3.63 -19.14
N SER A 28 -1.51 -3.19 -20.21
CA SER A 28 -0.91 -2.50 -21.34
C SER A 28 -0.41 -1.09 -20.99
N ASN A 29 -1.01 -0.44 -19.98
CA ASN A 29 -0.62 0.89 -19.53
C ASN A 29 -0.89 1.05 -18.02
N ASN A 30 0.16 0.79 -17.24
CA ASN A 30 0.08 0.81 -15.78
C ASN A 30 -0.15 2.21 -15.19
N ASP A 31 -0.04 3.29 -15.98
CA ASP A 31 -0.31 4.67 -15.51
C ASP A 31 -1.81 4.96 -15.43
N LEU A 32 -2.62 4.23 -16.20
CA LEU A 32 -4.07 4.34 -16.16
C LEU A 32 -4.61 3.52 -14.98
N LYS A 33 -4.94 4.21 -13.88
CA LYS A 33 -5.49 3.61 -12.66
C LYS A 33 -6.78 4.29 -12.22
N ALA A 34 -7.74 3.49 -11.76
CA ALA A 34 -8.99 4.02 -11.21
C ALA A 34 -9.53 3.15 -10.07
N LYS A 35 -10.41 3.74 -9.23
CA LYS A 35 -10.96 3.04 -8.05
C LYS A 35 -11.83 1.83 -8.39
N ASN A 36 -12.45 1.81 -9.57
CA ASN A 36 -13.30 0.72 -10.05
C ASN A 36 -13.12 0.51 -11.56
N LYS A 37 -13.56 -0.66 -12.06
CA LYS A 37 -13.44 -1.05 -13.47
C LYS A 37 -14.12 -0.06 -14.43
N LYS A 38 -15.30 0.46 -14.08
CA LYS A 38 -16.04 1.44 -14.89
C LYS A 38 -15.26 2.74 -15.08
N ALA A 39 -14.70 3.28 -13.99
CA ALA A 39 -13.92 4.51 -14.03
C ALA A 39 -12.61 4.32 -14.82
N LEU A 40 -12.00 3.13 -14.75
CA LEU A 40 -10.84 2.79 -15.55
C LEU A 40 -11.18 2.77 -17.05
N ALA A 41 -12.30 2.12 -17.41
CA ALA A 41 -12.74 2.07 -18.80
C ALA A 41 -13.06 3.46 -19.37
N ILE A 42 -13.71 4.31 -18.59
CA ILE A 42 -13.97 5.71 -18.98
C ILE A 42 -12.65 6.46 -19.17
N LEU A 43 -11.72 6.35 -18.23
CA LEU A 43 -10.42 7.01 -18.29
C LEU A 43 -9.64 6.55 -19.53
N ALA A 44 -9.53 5.24 -19.74
CA ALA A 44 -8.82 4.66 -20.87
C ALA A 44 -9.43 5.07 -22.22
N PHE A 45 -10.76 5.00 -22.33
CA PHE A 45 -11.47 5.41 -23.54
C PHE A 45 -11.28 6.91 -23.81
N THR A 46 -11.36 7.74 -22.76
CA THR A 46 -11.18 9.20 -22.88
C THR A 46 -9.76 9.54 -23.31
N THR A 47 -8.75 8.87 -22.77
CA THR A 47 -7.35 9.04 -23.18
C THR A 47 -7.13 8.68 -24.65
N ALA A 48 -7.81 7.64 -25.15
CA ALA A 48 -7.69 7.20 -26.54
C ALA A 48 -8.48 8.08 -27.54
N ASN A 49 -9.68 8.55 -27.17
CA ASN A 49 -10.63 9.18 -28.08
C ASN A 49 -10.84 10.68 -27.85
N GLY A 50 -10.26 11.25 -26.79
CA GLY A 50 -10.44 12.66 -26.42
C GLY A 50 -11.84 13.02 -25.90
N ARG A 51 -12.74 12.03 -25.71
CA ARG A 51 -14.11 12.23 -25.20
C ARG A 51 -14.54 11.09 -24.28
N ALA A 52 -15.54 11.34 -23.44
CA ALA A 52 -16.15 10.29 -22.64
C ALA A 52 -16.95 9.30 -23.52
N PRO A 53 -16.92 7.99 -23.21
CA PRO A 53 -17.73 7.00 -23.91
C PRO A 53 -19.20 7.07 -23.49
N GLU A 54 -20.10 6.72 -24.42
CA GLU A 54 -21.47 6.36 -24.07
C GLU A 54 -21.52 5.01 -23.33
N GLU A 55 -22.66 4.69 -22.71
CA GLU A 55 -22.84 3.45 -21.94
C GLU A 55 -22.60 2.19 -22.77
N ALA A 56 -23.05 2.19 -24.04
CA ALA A 56 -22.86 1.06 -24.96
C ALA A 56 -21.39 0.90 -25.37
N GLU A 57 -20.73 2.01 -25.71
CA GLU A 57 -19.31 2.04 -26.10
C GLU A 57 -18.42 1.56 -24.96
N ARG A 58 -18.69 2.02 -23.72
CA ARG A 58 -17.94 1.56 -22.55
C ARG A 58 -18.07 0.05 -22.35
N LYS A 59 -19.29 -0.51 -22.49
CA LYS A 59 -19.51 -1.96 -22.34
C LYS A 59 -18.80 -2.76 -23.43
N ALA A 60 -18.82 -2.29 -24.67
CA ALA A 60 -18.08 -2.91 -25.77
C ALA A 60 -16.57 -2.91 -25.48
N TRP A 61 -16.03 -1.75 -25.08
CA TRP A 61 -14.62 -1.60 -24.75
C TRP A 61 -14.21 -2.49 -23.57
N GLU A 62 -15.01 -2.56 -22.49
CA GLU A 62 -14.74 -3.44 -21.35
C GLU A 62 -14.74 -4.93 -21.70
N LYS A 63 -15.55 -5.33 -22.71
CA LYS A 63 -15.62 -6.72 -23.20
C LYS A 63 -14.39 -7.06 -24.03
N GLU A 64 -13.96 -6.14 -24.90
CA GLU A 64 -12.77 -6.27 -25.73
C GLU A 64 -11.49 -6.29 -24.89
N ASN A 65 -11.42 -5.43 -23.87
CA ASN A 65 -10.22 -5.25 -23.03
C ASN A 65 -10.30 -6.02 -21.70
N LYS A 66 -11.17 -7.02 -21.61
CA LYS A 66 -11.43 -7.76 -20.36
C LYS A 66 -10.17 -8.39 -19.75
N ASP A 67 -9.23 -8.83 -20.60
CA ASP A 67 -8.01 -9.53 -20.21
C ASP A 67 -6.89 -8.54 -19.84
N ASP A 68 -7.01 -7.28 -20.26
CA ASP A 68 -6.08 -6.19 -19.97
C ASP A 68 -6.42 -5.47 -18.66
N ILE A 69 -7.68 -5.53 -18.22
CA ILE A 69 -8.13 -4.93 -16.98
C ILE A 69 -7.82 -5.85 -15.79
N GLU A 70 -6.98 -5.40 -14.87
CA GLU A 70 -6.63 -6.16 -13.67
C GLU A 70 -6.79 -5.31 -12.38
N LYS A 71 -7.15 -5.98 -11.29
CA LYS A 71 -7.15 -5.36 -9.97
C LYS A 71 -5.70 -5.23 -9.48
N VAL A 72 -5.31 -4.04 -9.05
CA VAL A 72 -3.96 -3.80 -8.52
C VAL A 72 -3.70 -4.75 -7.35
N LYS A 73 -2.64 -5.56 -7.46
CA LYS A 73 -2.19 -6.46 -6.38
C LYS A 73 -1.24 -5.68 -5.49
N VAL A 74 -1.65 -5.41 -4.26
CA VAL A 74 -0.76 -4.87 -3.22
C VAL A 74 -0.07 -6.05 -2.57
N ALA A 75 1.25 -6.04 -2.53
CA ALA A 75 2.00 -7.05 -1.80
C ALA A 75 1.58 -7.04 -0.33
N ALA A 76 1.46 -8.23 0.27
CA ALA A 76 1.19 -8.32 1.71
C ALA A 76 2.27 -7.53 2.47
N PRO A 77 1.89 -6.69 3.45
CA PRO A 77 2.85 -5.87 4.15
C PRO A 77 3.80 -6.76 4.96
N ARG A 78 5.10 -6.44 4.93
CA ARG A 78 6.15 -7.18 5.65
C ARG A 78 7.11 -6.20 6.30
N CYS A 79 7.68 -6.61 7.42
CA CYS A 79 8.76 -5.86 8.04
C CYS A 79 10.04 -6.02 7.20
N PRO A 80 10.75 -4.94 6.86
CA PRO A 80 12.00 -5.02 6.09
C PRO A 80 13.14 -5.70 6.86
N ARG A 81 13.06 -5.74 8.19
CA ARG A 81 14.03 -6.42 9.07
C ARG A 81 13.65 -7.85 9.42
N CYS A 82 12.35 -8.14 9.49
CA CYS A 82 11.82 -9.43 9.93
C CYS A 82 10.79 -9.90 8.91
N PRO A 83 11.21 -10.41 7.73
CA PRO A 83 10.28 -10.74 6.65
C PRO A 83 9.23 -11.80 7.00
N ASP A 84 9.56 -12.68 7.95
CA ASP A 84 8.70 -13.77 8.42
C ASP A 84 7.86 -13.41 9.66
N SER A 85 8.07 -12.21 10.22
CA SER A 85 7.33 -11.74 11.39
C SER A 85 5.95 -11.21 11.01
N GLN A 86 5.00 -11.35 11.94
CA GLN A 86 3.67 -10.79 11.81
C GLN A 86 3.69 -9.28 12.10
N LEU A 87 2.72 -8.57 11.52
CA LEU A 87 2.51 -7.15 11.76
C LEU A 87 1.19 -6.96 12.51
N SER A 88 1.22 -6.21 13.61
CA SER A 88 0.05 -5.92 14.44
C SER A 88 -0.42 -4.48 14.28
N ALA A 89 -1.74 -4.29 14.21
CA ALA A 89 -2.35 -2.97 14.29
C ALA A 89 -2.50 -2.47 15.74
N ASP A 90 -2.40 -3.36 16.73
CA ASP A 90 -2.50 -3.03 18.15
C ASP A 90 -1.11 -2.81 18.74
N TRP A 91 -0.67 -1.55 18.67
CA TRP A 91 0.58 -1.12 19.24
C TRP A 91 0.41 0.25 19.90
N GLN A 92 1.31 0.58 20.84
CA GLN A 92 1.24 1.80 21.65
C GLN A 92 2.62 2.42 21.84
N GLY A 93 2.64 3.75 21.91
CA GLY A 93 3.85 4.56 22.04
C GLY A 93 4.63 4.61 20.73
N LEU A 94 5.04 5.80 20.31
CA LEU A 94 5.83 6.04 19.09
C LEU A 94 7.20 6.57 19.49
N THR A 95 8.25 5.95 18.97
CA THR A 95 9.63 6.45 19.05
C THR A 95 10.19 6.56 17.64
N ILE A 96 10.74 7.72 17.31
CA ILE A 96 11.37 7.98 16.01
C ILE A 96 12.87 8.09 16.25
N LEU A 97 13.63 7.18 15.65
CA LEU A 97 15.08 7.15 15.75
C LEU A 97 15.70 7.62 14.43
N LEU A 98 16.25 8.83 14.44
CA LEU A 98 16.92 9.42 13.28
C LEU A 98 18.39 8.98 13.18
N ASP A 99 19.09 8.96 14.32
CA ASP A 99 20.48 8.52 14.43
C ASP A 99 20.64 7.66 15.69
N PRO A 100 20.52 6.32 15.56
CA PRO A 100 20.65 5.39 16.67
C PRO A 100 22.00 5.47 17.39
N SER A 101 23.08 5.77 16.65
CA SER A 101 24.45 5.73 17.19
C SER A 101 24.69 6.77 18.30
N ARG A 102 23.97 7.90 18.25
CA ARG A 102 24.06 8.99 19.22
C ARG A 102 22.90 9.03 20.21
N SER A 103 21.93 8.13 20.07
CA SER A 103 20.70 8.17 20.86
C SER A 103 20.81 7.24 22.08
N GLU A 104 20.73 7.82 23.27
CA GLU A 104 20.63 7.03 24.50
C GLU A 104 19.35 6.20 24.52
N VAL A 105 18.24 6.74 24.03
CA VAL A 105 16.97 6.01 23.89
C VAL A 105 17.14 4.78 22.99
N ALA A 106 17.84 4.93 21.85
CA ALA A 106 18.09 3.79 20.96
C ALA A 106 18.95 2.71 21.64
N ARG A 107 19.96 3.13 22.41
CA ARG A 107 20.82 2.23 23.20
C ARG A 107 20.03 1.47 24.25
N THR A 108 19.15 2.16 24.99
CA THR A 108 18.28 1.54 26.00
C THR A 108 17.30 0.55 25.38
N LEU A 109 16.80 0.85 24.17
CA LEU A 109 15.88 -0.02 23.44
C LEU A 109 16.58 -1.13 22.61
N GLY A 110 17.91 -1.15 22.55
CA GLY A 110 18.66 -2.11 21.73
C GLY A 110 18.43 -1.96 20.22
N ILE A 111 18.15 -0.76 19.73
CA ILE A 111 17.85 -0.49 18.32
C ILE A 111 19.04 0.16 17.65
N GLU A 112 19.52 -0.44 16.56
CA GLU A 112 20.68 0.03 15.79
C GLU A 112 20.33 0.65 14.43
N ALA A 113 19.07 0.49 13.98
CA ALA A 113 18.63 1.00 12.69
C ALA A 113 17.70 2.21 12.88
N PRO A 114 17.82 3.24 12.03
CA PRO A 114 16.89 4.37 12.06
C PRO A 114 15.50 3.92 11.60
N GLY A 115 14.48 4.59 12.12
CA GLY A 115 13.10 4.30 11.76
C GLY A 115 12.09 4.66 12.85
N ASN A 116 10.84 4.30 12.58
CA ASN A 116 9.73 4.46 13.50
C ASN A 116 9.51 3.15 14.25
N TYR A 117 9.39 3.21 15.57
CA TYR A 117 9.27 2.04 16.43
C TYR A 117 8.12 2.22 17.42
N ALA A 118 7.40 1.14 17.67
CA ALA A 118 6.42 1.06 18.73
C ALA A 118 7.10 0.72 20.07
N LEU A 119 6.65 1.32 21.16
CA LEU A 119 7.15 0.93 22.50
C LEU A 119 6.54 -0.38 22.97
N LYS A 120 5.29 -0.64 22.60
CA LYS A 120 4.56 -1.85 22.94
C LYS A 120 3.81 -2.35 21.72
N VAL A 121 3.98 -3.63 21.38
CA VAL A 121 3.21 -4.31 20.33
C VAL A 121 2.45 -5.47 20.99
N ARG A 122 1.14 -5.56 20.74
CA ARG A 122 0.36 -6.71 21.18
C ARG A 122 0.28 -7.70 20.03
N HIS A 123 0.58 -8.96 20.32
CA HIS A 123 0.39 -10.05 19.37
C HIS A 123 -1.13 -10.20 19.14
N GLN A 124 -1.53 -10.36 17.88
CA GLN A 124 -2.89 -10.75 17.52
C GLN A 124 -2.97 -12.26 17.30
#